data_AF-A0A831MBF0-F1
#
_entry.id   AF-A0A831MBF0-F1
#
_cell.length_a   1.000
_cell.length_b   1.000
_cell.length_c   1.000
_cell.angle_alpha   90.00
_cell.angle_beta   90.00
_cell.angle_gamma   90.00
#
_symmetry.space_group_name_H-M   'P 1'
#
loop_
_entity.id
_entity.type
_entity.pdbx_description
1 polymer ?
#
loop_
_entity_poly.entity_id
_entity_poly.type
_entity_poly.pdbx_seq_one_letter_code
_entity_poly.pdbx_strand_id
1 'polypeptide(L)'
;MRWMGYGWDTVNYQWHRWIAGYSVERQQELLERLGLRDLGIVGKVGALLIAAAALVALAAWFTRRAPRERDPAQRLYRRFCRKLARAGFARRAGEGEMAYAERVAAARPELAEQVMGITRAYQRARYGRETADRLPALRAAITAFRA
;
A
#
# COMPACT_ATOMS: atom_id res chain seq x y z
N MET A 1 39.05 10.41 18.70
CA MET A 1 38.13 11.39 18.08
C MET A 1 38.68 11.76 16.70
N ARG A 2 37.83 11.73 15.65
CA ARG A 2 38.04 12.29 14.29
C ARG A 2 38.96 11.53 13.30
N TRP A 3 38.48 10.41 12.74
CA TRP A 3 39.01 9.84 11.48
C TRP A 3 37.91 9.52 10.46
N MET A 4 36.88 10.37 10.39
CA MET A 4 35.79 10.28 9.41
C MET A 4 35.60 11.65 8.72
N GLY A 5 36.70 12.26 8.25
CA GLY A 5 36.68 13.55 7.54
C GLY A 5 36.95 13.41 6.03
N TYR A 6 37.99 12.68 5.66
CA TYR A 6 38.54 12.75 4.29
C TYR A 6 37.63 12.16 3.20
N GLY A 7 36.83 11.13 3.50
CA GLY A 7 35.85 10.57 2.55
C GLY A 7 34.63 11.47 2.36
N TRP A 8 34.18 12.11 3.45
CA TRP A 8 33.06 13.04 3.43
C TRP A 8 33.41 14.32 2.67
N ASP A 9 34.63 14.81 2.82
CA ASP A 9 35.09 15.98 2.07
C ASP A 9 35.10 15.70 0.56
N THR A 10 35.55 14.52 0.13
CA THR A 10 35.54 14.16 -1.31
C THR A 10 34.13 14.07 -1.88
N VAL A 11 33.18 13.50 -1.13
CA VAL A 11 31.75 13.45 -1.51
C VAL A 11 31.15 14.86 -1.51
N ASN A 12 31.51 15.69 -0.54
CA ASN A 12 31.06 17.07 -0.44
C ASN A 12 31.59 17.94 -1.58
N TYR A 13 32.84 17.76 -1.99
CA TYR A 13 33.42 18.44 -3.15
C TYR A 13 32.79 18.00 -4.47
N GLN A 14 32.48 16.71 -4.64
CA GLN A 14 31.76 16.24 -5.82
C GLN A 14 30.31 16.75 -5.85
N TRP A 15 29.62 16.76 -4.70
CA TRP A 15 28.28 17.32 -4.55
C TRP A 15 28.27 18.83 -4.84
N HIS A 16 29.21 19.59 -4.27
CA HIS A 16 29.40 21.02 -4.54
C HIS A 16 29.67 21.28 -6.01
N ARG A 17 30.51 20.48 -6.68
CA ARG A 17 30.77 20.61 -8.13
C ARG A 17 29.56 20.21 -8.98
N TRP A 18 28.76 19.25 -8.51
CA TRP A 18 27.55 18.82 -9.19
C TRP A 18 26.45 19.88 -9.11
N ILE A 19 26.29 20.51 -7.95
CA ILE A 19 25.33 21.61 -7.72
C ILE A 19 25.80 22.92 -8.35
N ALA A 20 27.06 23.33 -8.16
CA ALA A 20 27.60 24.57 -8.70
C ALA A 20 27.82 24.50 -10.22
N GLY A 21 27.96 23.29 -10.77
CA GLY A 21 28.14 23.05 -12.19
C GLY A 21 26.86 22.66 -12.92
N TYR A 22 25.66 22.86 -12.36
CA TYR A 22 24.40 22.74 -13.12
C TYR A 22 24.34 23.88 -14.14
N SER A 23 25.23 23.77 -15.12
CA SER A 23 25.50 24.76 -16.14
C SER A 23 24.47 24.56 -17.24
N VAL A 24 24.06 25.66 -17.87
CA VAL A 24 23.01 25.70 -18.88
C VAL A 24 23.28 24.69 -20.00
N GLU A 25 24.55 24.38 -20.26
CA GLU A 25 25.02 23.44 -21.28
C GLU A 25 24.59 22.00 -20.96
N ARG A 26 24.67 21.54 -19.70
CA ARG A 26 24.21 20.20 -19.31
C ARG A 26 22.69 20.07 -19.36
N GLN A 27 21.97 21.15 -19.02
CA GLN A 27 20.53 21.20 -19.19
C GLN A 27 20.15 21.13 -20.69
N GLN A 28 20.91 21.81 -21.56
CA GLN A 28 20.70 21.78 -23.00
C GLN A 28 21.00 20.41 -23.61
N GLU A 29 22.09 19.74 -23.21
CA GLU A 29 22.43 18.40 -23.71
C GLU A 29 21.37 17.35 -23.31
N LEU A 30 20.80 17.45 -22.11
CA LEU A 30 19.69 16.59 -21.68
C LEU A 30 18.40 16.86 -22.47
N LEU A 31 18.11 18.14 -22.73
CA LEU A 31 16.97 18.53 -23.56
C LEU A 31 17.15 18.08 -25.02
N GLU A 32 18.37 18.09 -25.54
CA GLU A 32 18.71 17.55 -26.87
C GLU A 32 18.47 16.06 -26.99
N ARG A 33 18.97 15.28 -26.02
CA ARG A 33 18.76 13.82 -26.01
C ARG A 33 17.28 13.44 -25.94
N LEU A 34 16.43 14.33 -25.42
CA LEU A 34 14.98 14.18 -25.35
C LEU A 34 14.22 14.82 -26.53
N GLY A 35 14.91 15.47 -27.47
CA GLY A 35 14.30 16.17 -28.61
C GLY A 35 13.53 17.46 -28.25
N LEU A 36 13.77 18.01 -27.05
CA LEU A 36 13.08 19.17 -26.48
C LEU A 36 13.88 20.48 -26.60
N ARG A 37 15.04 20.48 -27.29
CA ARG A 37 15.94 21.65 -27.41
C ARG A 37 15.24 22.86 -28.02
N ASP A 38 14.61 22.64 -29.18
CA ASP A 38 13.95 23.70 -29.99
C ASP A 38 12.56 24.09 -29.49
N LEU A 39 12.06 23.42 -28.47
CA LEU A 39 10.83 23.85 -27.81
C LEU A 39 11.08 25.17 -27.09
N GLY A 40 10.25 26.17 -27.39
CA GLY A 40 10.17 27.39 -26.59
C GLY A 40 9.85 27.08 -25.13
N ILE A 41 9.98 28.08 -24.25
CA ILE A 41 9.72 27.94 -22.79
C ILE A 41 8.36 27.27 -22.53
N VAL A 42 7.33 27.62 -23.30
CA VAL A 42 5.98 27.03 -23.21
C VAL A 42 5.98 25.53 -23.50
N GLY A 43 6.71 25.07 -24.52
CA GLY A 43 6.81 23.65 -24.87
C GLY A 43 7.57 22.84 -23.81
N LYS A 44 8.62 23.43 -23.21
CA LYS A 44 9.38 22.82 -22.11
C LYS A 44 8.53 22.67 -20.84
N VAL A 45 7.77 23.70 -20.49
CA VAL A 45 6.80 23.64 -19.37
C VAL A 45 5.72 22.59 -19.65
N GLY A 46 5.19 22.54 -20.88
CA GLY A 46 4.22 21.52 -21.29
C GLY A 46 4.74 20.10 -21.12
N ALA A 47 5.96 19.82 -21.59
CA ALA A 47 6.61 18.52 -21.44
C ALA A 47 6.78 18.12 -19.95
N LEU A 48 7.16 19.07 -19.09
CA LEU A 48 7.29 18.84 -17.66
C LEU A 48 5.94 18.50 -16.99
N LEU A 49 4.89 19.23 -17.35
CA LEU A 49 3.54 18.96 -16.84
C LEU A 49 3.02 17.59 -17.28
N ILE A 50 3.28 17.19 -18.53
CA ILE A 50 2.92 15.85 -19.03
C ILE A 50 3.68 14.77 -18.25
N ALA A 51 4.98 14.94 -18.03
CA ALA A 51 5.79 14.01 -17.25
C ALA A 51 5.29 13.90 -15.80
N ALA A 52 4.99 15.04 -15.16
CA ALA A 52 4.44 15.06 -13.80
C ALA A 52 3.06 14.37 -13.73
N ALA A 53 2.17 14.65 -14.69
CA ALA A 53 0.86 13.99 -14.79
C ALA A 53 1.00 12.48 -15.00
N ALA A 54 1.95 12.04 -15.83
CA ALA A 54 2.23 10.62 -16.04
C ALA A 54 2.74 9.94 -14.77
N LEU A 55 3.62 10.59 -14.00
CA LEU A 55 4.08 10.07 -12.70
C LEU A 55 2.94 9.98 -11.68
N VAL A 56 2.08 10.99 -11.59
CA VAL A 56 0.89 10.95 -10.73
C VAL A 56 -0.07 9.86 -11.16
N ALA A 57 -0.31 9.69 -12.46
CA ALA A 57 -1.15 8.62 -12.99
C ALA A 57 -0.55 7.23 -12.70
N LEU A 58 0.77 7.09 -12.82
CA LEU A 58 1.49 5.85 -12.51
C LEU A 58 1.43 5.54 -11.01
N ALA A 59 1.66 6.52 -10.14
CA ALA A 59 1.50 6.39 -8.69
C ALA A 59 0.06 6.03 -8.32
N ALA A 60 -0.93 6.67 -8.95
CA ALA A 60 -2.35 6.34 -8.79
C ALA A 60 -2.66 4.92 -9.27
N TRP A 61 -2.02 4.46 -10.35
CA TRP A 61 -2.16 3.10 -10.87
C TRP A 61 -1.58 2.07 -9.89
N PHE A 62 -0.38 2.29 -9.36
CA PHE A 62 0.23 1.40 -8.37
C PHE A 62 -0.52 1.39 -7.04
N THR A 63 -1.02 2.54 -6.57
CA THR A 63 -1.83 2.62 -5.35
C THR A 63 -3.23 2.03 -5.52
N ARG A 64 -3.83 2.11 -6.72
CA ARG A 64 -5.07 1.37 -7.05
C ARG A 64 -4.83 -0.13 -7.24
N ARG A 65 -3.63 -0.54 -7.65
CA ARG A 65 -3.18 -1.95 -7.67
C ARG A 65 -2.74 -2.47 -6.31
N ALA A 66 -2.68 -1.64 -5.26
CA ALA A 66 -2.59 -2.15 -3.90
C ALA A 66 -3.74 -3.14 -3.68
N PRO A 67 -3.47 -4.34 -3.15
CA PRO A 67 -4.30 -5.54 -3.36
C PRO A 67 -5.68 -5.39 -2.70
N ARG A 68 -6.60 -4.71 -3.38
CA ARG A 68 -7.98 -4.51 -2.94
C ARG A 68 -8.94 -5.57 -3.47
N GLU A 69 -8.48 -6.43 -4.40
CA GLU A 69 -9.35 -7.40 -5.08
C GLU A 69 -8.79 -8.84 -5.20
N ARG A 70 -7.47 -9.06 -5.01
CA ARG A 70 -6.83 -10.37 -5.20
C ARG A 70 -6.59 -11.19 -3.93
N ASP A 71 -7.10 -10.75 -2.78
CA ASP A 71 -6.99 -11.50 -1.53
C ASP A 71 -8.30 -12.29 -1.27
N PRO A 72 -8.36 -13.59 -1.65
CA PRO A 72 -9.52 -14.44 -1.40
C PRO A 72 -9.88 -14.56 0.08
N ALA A 73 -8.90 -14.43 1.00
CA ALA A 73 -9.17 -14.44 2.45
C ALA A 73 -9.91 -13.17 2.88
N GLN A 74 -9.51 -12.01 2.35
CA GLN A 74 -10.21 -10.73 2.62
C GLN A 74 -11.65 -10.76 2.13
N ARG A 75 -11.91 -11.32 0.95
CA ARG A 75 -13.28 -11.45 0.42
C ARG A 75 -14.16 -12.31 1.31
N LEU A 76 -13.62 -13.43 1.80
CA LEU A 76 -14.31 -14.31 2.76
C LEU A 76 -14.59 -13.57 4.07
N TYR A 77 -13.59 -12.88 4.62
CA TYR A 77 -13.76 -12.14 5.88
C TYR A 77 -14.76 -10.98 5.76
N ARG A 78 -14.81 -10.27 4.62
CA ARG A 78 -15.87 -9.27 4.35
C ARG A 78 -17.26 -9.90 4.32
N ARG A 79 -17.42 -11.14 3.84
CA ARG A 79 -18.70 -11.86 3.88
C ARG A 79 -19.10 -12.16 5.33
N PHE A 80 -18.15 -12.56 6.16
CA PHE A 80 -18.37 -12.76 7.59
C PHE A 80 -18.78 -11.46 8.30
N CYS A 81 -18.05 -10.36 8.07
CA CYS A 81 -18.41 -9.05 8.62
C CYS A 81 -19.83 -8.60 8.20
N ARG A 82 -20.25 -8.88 6.96
CA ARG A 82 -21.62 -8.60 6.50
C ARG A 82 -22.68 -9.45 7.22
N LYS A 83 -22.39 -10.70 7.57
CA LYS A 83 -23.31 -11.52 8.38
C LYS A 83 -23.50 -10.91 9.76
N LEU A 84 -22.41 -10.53 10.42
CA LEU A 84 -22.43 -9.85 11.72
C LEU A 84 -23.12 -8.48 11.67
N ALA A 85 -22.88 -7.69 10.62
CA ALA A 85 -23.56 -6.41 10.43
C ALA A 85 -25.08 -6.56 10.31
N ARG A 86 -25.57 -7.62 9.65
CA ARG A 86 -27.00 -7.93 9.59
C ARG A 86 -27.57 -8.31 10.96
N ALA A 87 -26.76 -8.89 11.83
CA ALA A 87 -27.11 -9.17 13.22
C ALA A 87 -26.95 -7.95 14.16
N GLY A 88 -26.73 -6.74 13.61
CA GLY A 88 -26.59 -5.49 14.38
C GLY A 88 -25.15 -5.13 14.76
N PHE A 89 -24.17 -5.97 14.43
CA PHE A 89 -22.77 -5.76 14.79
C PHE A 89 -21.93 -5.24 13.63
N ALA A 90 -22.21 -4.03 13.15
CA ALA A 90 -21.38 -3.42 12.11
C ALA A 90 -19.97 -3.08 12.61
N ARG A 91 -18.95 -3.25 11.76
CA ARG A 91 -17.56 -2.87 12.05
C ARG A 91 -17.39 -1.35 11.92
N ARG A 92 -16.65 -0.73 12.85
CA ARG A 92 -16.40 0.72 12.85
C ARG A 92 -15.23 1.08 11.92
N ALA A 93 -15.20 2.33 11.45
CA ALA A 93 -14.06 2.84 10.68
C ALA A 93 -12.79 2.81 11.54
N GLY A 94 -11.71 2.27 10.99
CA GLY A 94 -10.42 2.12 11.71
C GLY A 94 -10.37 1.00 12.75
N GLU A 95 -11.46 0.28 13.00
CA GLU A 95 -11.47 -0.84 13.95
C GLU A 95 -10.68 -2.03 13.40
N GLY A 96 -9.69 -2.52 14.14
CA GLY A 96 -8.92 -3.73 13.78
C GLY A 96 -9.77 -5.00 13.83
N GLU A 97 -9.37 -6.05 13.11
CA GLU A 97 -10.15 -7.29 13.02
C GLU A 97 -10.33 -8.00 14.37
N MET A 98 -9.29 -8.02 15.20
CA MET A 98 -9.36 -8.63 16.54
C MET A 98 -10.23 -7.80 17.50
N ALA A 99 -10.05 -6.48 17.51
CA ALA A 99 -10.88 -5.58 18.32
C ALA A 99 -12.36 -5.68 17.94
N TYR A 100 -12.67 -5.82 16.66
CA TYR A 100 -14.03 -6.07 16.19
C TYR A 100 -14.57 -7.41 16.72
N ALA A 101 -13.78 -8.48 16.63
CA ALA A 101 -14.16 -9.81 17.12
C ALA A 101 -14.41 -9.83 18.63
N GLU A 102 -13.53 -9.20 19.42
CA GLU A 102 -13.65 -9.06 20.88
C GLU A 102 -14.91 -8.29 21.26
N ARG A 103 -15.22 -7.19 20.55
CA ARG A 103 -16.44 -6.44 20.80
C ARG A 103 -17.70 -7.26 20.53
N VAL A 104 -17.72 -8.03 19.44
CA VAL A 104 -18.86 -8.90 19.13
C VAL A 104 -18.97 -10.04 20.14
N ALA A 105 -17.84 -10.63 20.53
CA ALA A 105 -17.79 -11.67 21.56
C ALA A 105 -18.28 -11.17 22.92
N ALA A 106 -17.93 -9.94 23.30
CA ALA A 106 -18.41 -9.32 24.54
C ALA A 106 -19.92 -9.06 24.51
N ALA A 107 -20.47 -8.72 23.34
CA ALA A 107 -21.89 -8.44 23.18
C ALA A 107 -22.75 -9.70 22.98
N ARG A 108 -22.19 -10.78 22.42
CA ARG A 108 -22.83 -12.09 22.19
C ARG A 108 -21.88 -13.21 22.60
N PRO A 109 -21.79 -13.52 23.90
CA PRO A 109 -20.88 -14.55 24.42
C PRO A 109 -21.06 -15.91 23.76
N GLU A 110 -22.28 -16.26 23.34
CA GLU A 110 -22.59 -17.50 22.65
C GLU A 110 -21.97 -17.61 21.24
N LEU A 111 -21.62 -16.48 20.62
CA LEU A 111 -20.92 -16.44 19.32
C LEU A 111 -19.40 -16.25 19.49
N ALA A 112 -18.93 -16.00 20.71
CA ALA A 112 -17.55 -15.59 20.99
C ALA A 112 -16.52 -16.57 20.41
N GLU A 113 -16.69 -17.86 20.67
CA GLU A 113 -15.75 -18.88 20.20
C GLU A 113 -15.66 -18.91 18.67
N GLN A 114 -16.81 -18.89 18.00
CA GLN A 114 -16.88 -18.93 16.54
C GLN A 114 -16.30 -17.65 15.90
N VAL A 115 -16.65 -16.48 16.45
CA VAL A 115 -16.20 -15.18 15.94
C VAL A 115 -14.68 -15.01 16.10
N MET A 116 -14.14 -15.40 17.26
CA MET A 116 -12.71 -15.38 17.52
C MET A 116 -11.97 -16.42 16.67
N GLY A 117 -12.52 -17.62 16.52
CA GLY A 117 -11.98 -18.68 15.67
C GLY A 117 -11.85 -18.27 14.21
N ILE A 118 -12.92 -17.70 13.64
CA ILE A 118 -12.95 -17.20 12.25
C ILE A 118 -11.95 -16.06 12.06
N THR A 119 -11.84 -15.14 13.01
CA THR A 119 -10.93 -14.00 12.94
C THR A 119 -9.46 -14.45 13.00
N ARG A 120 -9.13 -15.43 13.86
CA ARG A 120 -7.79 -16.04 13.90
C ARG A 120 -7.48 -16.81 12.62
N ALA A 121 -8.43 -17.57 12.08
CA ALA A 121 -8.27 -18.28 10.82
C ALA A 121 -8.01 -17.30 9.65
N TYR A 122 -8.71 -16.17 9.64
CA TYR A 122 -8.47 -15.09 8.66
C TYR A 122 -7.05 -14.51 8.79
N GLN A 123 -6.61 -14.16 10.00
CA GLN A 123 -5.25 -13.64 10.21
C GLN A 123 -4.18 -14.64 9.73
N ARG A 124 -4.36 -15.93 10.02
CA ARG A 124 -3.44 -16.99 9.55
C ARG A 124 -3.45 -17.17 8.04
N ALA A 125 -4.61 -17.02 7.39
CA ALA A 125 -4.71 -17.11 5.94
C ALA A 125 -4.06 -15.88 5.28
N ARG A 126 -4.29 -14.68 5.83
CA ARG A 126 -3.82 -13.40 5.26
C ARG A 126 -2.35 -13.10 5.51
N TYR A 127 -1.85 -13.38 6.72
CA TYR A 127 -0.51 -13.02 7.16
C TYR A 127 0.40 -14.24 7.36
N GLY A 128 -0.13 -15.45 7.21
CA GLY A 128 0.67 -16.68 7.25
C GLY A 128 1.38 -16.95 5.94
N ARG A 129 2.50 -17.69 6.00
CA ARG A 129 3.33 -18.02 4.83
C ARG A 129 2.63 -18.92 3.79
N GLU A 130 1.55 -19.62 4.16
CA GLU A 130 0.81 -20.58 3.33
C GLU A 130 -0.66 -20.16 3.17
N THR A 131 -0.89 -19.08 2.44
CA THR A 131 -2.24 -18.52 2.25
C THR A 131 -3.17 -19.48 1.50
N ALA A 132 -2.69 -20.17 0.46
CA ALA A 132 -3.53 -21.00 -0.41
C ALA A 132 -4.17 -22.19 0.33
N ASP A 133 -3.39 -22.90 1.15
CA ASP A 133 -3.84 -24.13 1.84
C ASP A 133 -4.83 -23.85 2.98
N ARG A 134 -4.91 -22.59 3.44
CA ARG A 134 -5.71 -22.19 4.62
C ARG A 134 -7.06 -21.57 4.24
N LEU A 135 -7.28 -21.25 2.96
CA LEU A 135 -8.54 -20.71 2.46
C LEU A 135 -9.75 -21.66 2.59
N PRO A 136 -9.62 -22.98 2.34
CA PRO A 136 -10.75 -23.90 2.48
C PRO A 136 -11.27 -23.96 3.92
N ALA A 137 -10.37 -24.04 4.91
CA ALA A 137 -10.72 -24.06 6.33
C ALA A 137 -11.43 -22.76 6.78
N LEU A 138 -10.93 -21.60 6.34
CA LEU A 138 -11.57 -20.31 6.60
C LEU A 138 -12.97 -20.26 5.97
N ARG A 139 -13.13 -20.76 4.74
CA ARG A 139 -14.43 -20.82 4.06
C ARG A 139 -15.42 -21.70 4.81
N ALA A 140 -14.99 -22.89 5.25
CA ALA A 140 -15.82 -23.83 6.01
C ALA A 140 -16.33 -23.21 7.32
N ALA A 141 -15.45 -22.55 8.08
CA ALA A 141 -15.82 -21.87 9.32
C ALA A 141 -16.85 -20.75 9.10
N ILE A 142 -16.68 -19.93 8.04
CA ILE A 142 -17.63 -18.86 7.71
C ILE A 142 -18.96 -19.42 7.20
N THR A 143 -18.97 -20.56 6.50
CA THR A 143 -20.23 -21.20 6.07
C THR A 143 -20.99 -21.81 7.22
N ALA A 144 -20.30 -22.43 8.19
CA ALA A 144 -20.90 -22.99 9.40
C ALA A 144 -21.44 -21.90 10.34
N PHE A 145 -20.84 -20.70 10.33
CA PHE A 145 -21.28 -19.58 11.14
C PHE A 145 -22.70 -19.11 10.80
N ARG A 146 -23.58 -19.16 11.79
CA ARG A 146 -24.94 -18.60 11.80
C ARG A 146 -25.02 -17.58 12.95
N ALA A 147 -25.38 -16.35 12.62
CA ALA A 147 -25.59 -15.24 13.55
C ALA A 147 -27.07 -14.90 13.61
#